data_AF-A0A453EW06-F1
#
_entry.id   AF-A0A453EW06-F1
#
_cell.length_a   1.000
_cell.length_b   1.000
_cell.length_c   1.000
_cell.angle_alpha   90.00
_cell.angle_beta   90.00
_cell.angle_gamma   90.00
#
_symmetry.space_group_name_H-M   'P 1'
#
loop_
_entity.id
_entity.type
_entity.pdbx_description
1 polymer ?
#
loop_
_entity_poly.entity_id
_entity_poly.type
_entity_poly.pdbx_seq_one_letter_code
_entity_poly.pdbx_strand_id
1 'polypeptide(L)' 'MICVHEYPLSIVDHAGFRKFCGTLQPMFKVVSRNTIRPDIINMFGVQKNSMVKYFAKF' A
#
# COMPACT_ATOMS: atom_id res chain seq x y z
N MET A 1 -4.34 -3.67 2.08
CA MET A 1 -3.94 -4.95 1.45
C MET A 1 -2.50 -5.30 1.78
N ILE A 2 -1.49 -4.61 1.26
CA ILE A 2 -0.09 -5.00 1.53
C ILE A 2 0.30 -4.78 2.99
N CYS A 3 0.20 -3.55 3.51
CA CYS A 3 0.54 -3.26 4.92
C CYS A 3 -0.38 -3.96 5.92
N VAL A 4 -1.68 -4.03 5.61
CA VAL A 4 -2.70 -4.65 6.48
C VAL A 4 -2.47 -6.15 6.66
N HIS A 5 -1.95 -6.84 5.64
CA HIS A 5 -1.67 -8.28 5.69
C HIS A 5 -0.17 -8.58 5.83
N GLU A 6 0.64 -7.56 6.13
CA GLU A 6 2.10 -7.68 6.29
C GLU A 6 2.81 -8.40 5.12
N TYR A 7 2.28 -8.25 3.90
CA TYR A 7 2.84 -8.93 2.74
C TYR A 7 4.16 -8.29 2.30
N PRO A 8 5.10 -9.10 1.77
CA PRO A 8 6.31 -8.57 1.17
C PRO A 8 5.95 -7.76 -0.08
N LEU A 9 6.72 -6.68 -0.34
CA LEU A 9 6.48 -5.82 -1.51
C LEU A 9 6.61 -6.58 -2.84
N SER A 10 7.29 -7.73 -2.86
CA SER A 10 7.42 -8.61 -4.03
C SER A 10 6.09 -9.23 -4.49
N ILE A 11 5.02 -9.17 -3.68
CA ILE A 11 3.71 -9.72 -4.04
C ILE A 11 3.17 -9.16 -5.37
N VAL A 12 3.46 -7.89 -5.69
CA VAL A 12 2.98 -7.25 -6.92
C VAL A 12 3.66 -7.74 -8.19
N ASP A 13 4.79 -8.43 -8.05
CA ASP A 13 5.51 -9.06 -9.17
C ASP A 13 5.09 -10.52 -9.36
N HIS A 14 4.34 -11.10 -8.42
CA HIS A 14 3.90 -12.48 -8.51
C HIS A 14 2.85 -12.66 -9.62
N ALA A 15 3.10 -13.59 -10.55
CA ALA A 15 2.24 -13.83 -11.72
C ALA A 15 0.79 -14.17 -11.32
N GLY A 16 0.61 -14.98 -10.28
CA GLY A 16 -0.72 -15.34 -9.76
C GLY A 16 -1.49 -14.11 -9.24
N PHE A 17 -0.79 -13.21 -8.55
CA PHE A 17 -1.38 -11.97 -8.05
C PHE A 17 -1.77 -11.02 -9.20
N ARG A 18 -0.88 -10.87 -10.18
CA ARG A 18 -1.17 -10.05 -11.38
C ARG A 18 -2.35 -10.59 -12.18
N LYS A 19 -2.41 -11.90 -12.39
CA LYS A 19 -3.55 -12.56 -13.05
C LYS A 19 -4.84 -12.33 -12.28
N PHE A 20 -4.82 -12.53 -10.96
CA PHE A 20 -5.96 -12.29 -10.08
C PHE A 20 -6.48 -10.86 -10.18
N CYS A 21 -5.61 -9.85 -10.03
CA CYS A 21 -6.00 -8.45 -10.18
C CYS A 21 -6.58 -8.16 -11.58
N GLY A 22 -5.95 -8.68 -12.64
CA GLY A 22 -6.44 -8.50 -14.01
C GLY A 22 -7.77 -9.17 -14.29
N THR A 23 -8.07 -10.31 -13.65
CA THR A 23 -9.39 -10.96 -13.75
C THR A 23 -10.49 -10.20 -13.02
N LEU A 24 -10.17 -9.54 -11.91
CA LEU A 24 -11.13 -8.75 -11.14
C LEU A 24 -11.42 -7.41 -11.79
N GLN A 25 -10.39 -6.72 -12.28
CA GLN A 25 -10.50 -5.42 -12.91
C GLN A 25 -9.46 -5.32 -14.04
N PRO A 26 -9.84 -5.57 -15.30
CA PRO A 26 -8.91 -5.57 -16.43
C PRO A 26 -8.18 -4.24 -16.65
N MET A 27 -8.80 -3.11 -16.27
CA MET A 27 -8.18 -1.79 -16.39
C MET A 27 -7.23 -1.45 -15.22
N PHE A 28 -7.18 -2.29 -14.18
CA PHE A 28 -6.32 -2.05 -13.03
C PHE A 28 -4.86 -2.32 -13.40
N LYS A 29 -4.04 -1.28 -13.35
CA LYS A 29 -2.59 -1.38 -13.52
C LYS A 29 -1.96 -1.71 -12.18
N VAL A 30 -1.40 -2.92 -12.08
CA VAL A 30 -0.62 -3.32 -10.90
C VAL A 30 0.58 -2.39 -10.76
N VAL A 31 0.66 -1.71 -9.61
CA VAL A 31 1.72 -0.74 -9.31
C VAL A 31 3.05 -1.45 -9.04
N SER A 32 4.16 -0.75 -9.30
CA SER A 32 5.50 -1.29 -9.06
C SER A 32 5.91 -1.17 -7.59
N ARG A 33 6.90 -1.97 -7.16
CA ARG A 33 7.55 -1.81 -5.85
C ARG A 33 8.07 -0.39 -5.60
N ASN A 34 8.53 0.29 -6.66
CA ASN A 34 9.06 1.65 -6.56
C ASN A 34 7.96 2.68 -6.32
N THR A 35 6.74 2.41 -6.76
CA THR A 35 5.55 3.23 -6.47
C THR A 35 5.05 2.98 -5.06
N ILE A 36 5.03 1.72 -4.62
CA ILE A 36 4.49 1.35 -3.30
C ILE A 36 5.35 1.89 -2.14
N ARG A 37 6.67 1.93 -2.28
CA ARG A 37 7.57 2.42 -1.23
C ARG A 37 7.26 3.86 -0.74
N PRO A 38 7.25 4.88 -1.62
CA PRO A 38 6.91 6.23 -1.20
C PRO A 38 5.48 6.34 -0.68
N ASP A 39 4.53 5.58 -1.24
CA ASP A 39 3.14 5.57 -0.75
C ASP A 39 3.05 5.10 0.71
N ILE A 40 3.82 4.06 1.09
CA ILE A 40 3.89 3.58 2.48
C ILE A 40 4.46 4.66 3.41
N ILE A 41 5.56 5.32 3.01
CA ILE A 41 6.20 6.36 3.82
C ILE A 41 5.25 7.55 4.00
N ASN A 42 4.56 7.96 2.94
CA ASN A 42 3.59 9.05 2.98
C ASN A 42 2.41 8.70 3.89
N MET A 43 1.87 7.48 3.78
CA MET A 43 0.79 7.00 4.64
C MET A 43 1.21 7.01 6.11
N PHE A 44 2.42 6.54 6.43
CA PHE A 44 2.97 6.60 7.78
C PHE A 44 3.08 8.05 8.29
N GLY A 45 3.60 8.96 7.47
CA GLY A 45 3.71 10.38 7.83
C GLY A 45 2.35 11.01 8.14
N VAL A 46 1.33 10.72 7.34
CA VAL A 46 -0.05 11.18 7.57
C VAL A 46 -0.60 10.63 8.89
N GLN A 47 -0.46 9.33 9.14
CA GLN A 47 -0.93 8.70 10.37
C GLN A 47 -0.21 9.24 11.61
N LYS A 48 1.11 9.39 11.54
CA LYS A 48 1.92 10.00 12.61
C LYS A 48 1.44 11.41 12.93
N ASN A 49 1.22 12.25 11.92
CA ASN A 49 0.74 13.62 12.12
C ASN A 49 -0.65 13.65 12.73
N SER A 50 -1.56 12.78 12.29
CA SER A 50 -2.89 12.64 12.89
C SER A 50 -2.80 12.24 14.37
N MET A 51 -1.88 11.33 14.71
CA MET A 51 -1.66 10.89 16.08
C MET A 51 -1.09 12.00 16.96
N VAL A 52 -0.10 12.76 16.47
CA VAL A 52 0.44 13.93 17.19
C VAL A 52 -0.65 14.97 17.46
N LYS A 53 -1.48 15.28 16.46
CA LYS A 53 -2.61 16.22 16.62
C LYS A 53 -3.65 15.71 17.62
N TYR A 54 -3.91 14.41 17.64
CA TYR A 54 -4.82 13.79 18.59
C TYR A 54 -4.32 13.95 20.02
N PHE A 55 -3.03 13.68 20.28
CA PHE A 55 -2.44 13.83 21.62
C PHE A 55 -2.27 15.29 22.04
N ALA A 56 -2.02 16.21 21.11
CA ALA A 56 -1.93 17.65 21.41
C ALA A 56 -3.28 18.29 21.79
N LYS A 57 -4.39 17.59 21.57
CA LYS A 57 -5.74 18.04 21.93
C LYS A 57 -6.14 17.64 23.36
N PHE A 58 -5.40 16.72 23.98
CA PHE A 58 -5.49 16.44 25.42
C PHE A 58 -4.67 17.47 26.19
#